data_AF-A0A6P0XJK8-F1
#
_entry.id   AF-A0A6P0XJK8-F1
#
_cell.length_a   1.000
_cell.length_b   1.000
_cell.length_c   1.000
_cell.angle_alpha   90.00
_cell.angle_beta   90.00
_cell.angle_gamma   90.00
#
_symmetry.space_group_name_H-M   'P 1'
#
loop_
_entity.id
_entity.type
_entity.pdbx_description
1 polymer ?
#
loop_
_entity_poly.entity_id
_entity_poly.type
_entity_poly.pdbx_seq_one_letter_code
_entity_poly.pdbx_strand_id
1 'polypeptide(L)'
;AINGAGFANVDNLEIDTLGNIWGVTDMSTSNHNGFRTGAAGELRDIDHTATGNVSSLTGVFGNNWLFYIPVVGDNAGLVVPFAYGPPRCEMTGPYFIRNSSGVDETLLLAVQHPGESAPIGDGVQLGRDIEMLNLDGTLFTQQRSVPRGSNWPSNIGYTGNPGGSFNGLLPPRPSVIGVTRRNGGAFV
;
A
#
# COMPACT_ATOMS: atom_id res chain seq x y z
N ALA A 1 11.27 6.24 19.55
CA ALA A 1 10.75 6.69 18.25
C ALA A 1 10.56 5.45 17.38
N ILE A 2 9.43 5.34 16.68
CA ILE A 2 9.18 4.28 15.70
C ILE A 2 10.06 4.60 14.47
N ASN A 3 11.37 4.40 14.60
CA ASN A 3 12.37 4.66 13.57
C ASN A 3 12.20 3.58 12.50
N GLY A 4 11.67 3.93 11.32
CA GLY A 4 11.56 2.98 10.20
C GLY A 4 10.29 3.10 9.35
N ALA A 5 9.31 3.92 9.73
CA ALA A 5 8.20 4.24 8.84
C ALA A 5 8.64 5.27 7.80
N GLY A 6 8.70 4.86 6.53
CA GLY A 6 8.97 5.73 5.39
C GLY A 6 7.98 5.44 4.27
N PHE A 7 7.77 6.41 3.40
CA PHE A 7 6.92 6.30 2.21
C PHE A 7 7.68 6.81 0.99
N ALA A 8 7.19 6.49 -0.20
CA ALA A 8 7.64 7.09 -1.44
C ALA A 8 6.42 7.44 -2.29
N ASN A 9 6.54 8.49 -3.09
CA ASN A 9 5.52 8.88 -4.06
C ASN A 9 4.12 9.04 -3.44
N VAL A 10 4.00 9.85 -2.37
CA VAL A 10 2.68 10.25 -1.87
C VAL A 10 1.96 10.98 -3.00
N ASP A 11 0.74 10.54 -3.27
CA ASP A 11 -0.10 11.13 -4.31
C ASP A 11 -1.23 11.95 -3.66
N ASN A 12 -2.34 11.28 -3.29
CA ASN A 12 -3.48 11.96 -2.70
C ASN A 12 -3.39 12.04 -1.17
N LEU A 13 -4.02 13.08 -0.63
CA LEU A 13 -4.15 13.32 0.81
C LEU A 13 -5.63 13.52 1.17
N GLU A 14 -5.98 13.19 2.41
CA GLU A 14 -7.26 13.50 3.03
C GLU A 14 -7.03 13.93 4.49
N ILE A 15 -7.88 14.80 5.02
CA ILE A 15 -7.82 15.24 6.42
C ILE A 15 -9.08 14.77 7.14
N ASP A 16 -8.90 14.04 8.23
CA ASP A 16 -10.02 13.57 9.05
C ASP A 16 -10.54 14.68 9.99
N THR A 17 -11.65 14.40 10.66
CA THR A 17 -12.32 15.34 11.58
C THR A 17 -11.51 15.67 12.83
N LEU A 18 -10.46 14.89 13.13
CA LEU A 18 -9.50 15.16 14.21
C LEU A 18 -8.27 15.93 13.71
N GLY A 19 -8.18 16.17 12.41
CA GLY A 19 -7.07 16.88 11.76
C GLY A 19 -5.89 15.98 11.41
N ASN A 20 -5.99 14.65 11.56
CA ASN A 20 -4.92 13.76 11.13
C ASN A 20 -4.81 13.78 9.60
N ILE A 21 -3.58 13.64 9.11
CA ILE A 21 -3.29 13.63 7.67
C ILE A 21 -3.25 12.20 7.19
N TRP A 22 -4.12 11.84 6.25
CA TRP A 22 -4.14 10.55 5.59
C TRP A 22 -3.48 10.69 4.23
N GLY A 23 -2.66 9.70 3.86
CA GLY A 23 -1.94 9.72 2.59
C GLY A 23 -1.88 8.36 1.94
N VAL A 24 -2.00 8.34 0.63
CA VAL A 24 -1.86 7.15 -0.22
C VAL A 24 -0.68 7.32 -1.16
N THR A 25 -0.06 6.21 -1.56
CA THR A 25 1.11 6.23 -2.43
C THR A 25 0.81 5.76 -3.85
N ASP A 26 1.48 6.37 -4.83
CA ASP A 26 1.62 5.89 -6.20
C ASP A 26 3.09 5.67 -6.59
N MET A 27 3.67 4.62 -6.05
CA MET A 27 4.93 4.07 -6.53
C MET A 27 4.69 3.31 -7.83
N SER A 28 5.57 3.51 -8.81
CA SER A 28 5.52 2.76 -10.07
C SER A 28 5.45 1.25 -9.83
N THR A 29 4.49 0.56 -10.45
CA THR A 29 4.23 -0.86 -10.19
C THR A 29 5.41 -1.78 -10.54
N SER A 30 6.30 -1.35 -11.44
CA SER A 30 7.55 -2.05 -11.77
C SER A 30 8.57 -2.07 -10.62
N ASN A 31 8.47 -1.12 -9.69
CA ASN A 31 9.36 -0.97 -8.54
C ASN A 31 8.78 -1.62 -7.27
N HIS A 32 7.48 -1.95 -7.24
CA HIS A 32 6.84 -2.57 -6.07
C HIS A 32 7.62 -3.79 -5.57
N ASN A 33 7.75 -3.87 -4.24
CA ASN A 33 8.47 -4.93 -3.54
C ASN A 33 9.95 -5.09 -3.95
N GLY A 34 10.49 -4.21 -4.79
CA GLY A 34 11.90 -4.21 -5.21
C GLY A 34 12.38 -5.54 -5.80
N PHE A 35 11.54 -6.25 -6.58
CA PHE A 35 11.95 -7.50 -7.25
C PHE A 35 12.88 -7.25 -8.44
N ARG A 36 12.73 -6.08 -9.09
CA ARG A 36 13.55 -5.67 -10.26
C ARG A 36 14.59 -4.61 -9.89
N THR A 37 14.28 -3.78 -8.91
CA THR A 37 15.16 -2.80 -8.32
C THR A 37 15.64 -3.39 -6.99
N GLY A 38 16.84 -3.98 -7.02
CA GLY A 38 17.37 -4.72 -5.88
C GLY A 38 17.36 -3.87 -4.62
N ALA A 39 16.71 -4.36 -3.56
CA ALA A 39 17.01 -3.93 -2.21
C ALA A 39 18.09 -4.86 -1.64
N ALA A 40 19.20 -5.01 -2.37
CA ALA A 40 20.40 -5.50 -1.72
C ALA A 40 20.66 -4.54 -0.56
N GLY A 41 20.80 -5.08 0.65
CA GLY A 41 21.08 -4.30 1.87
C GLY A 41 22.43 -3.63 1.71
N GLU A 42 22.44 -2.47 1.08
CA GLU A 42 23.60 -1.62 0.91
C GLU A 42 23.39 -0.44 1.85
N LEU A 43 24.38 -0.16 2.70
CA LEU A 43 24.40 1.07 3.48
C LEU A 43 24.41 2.25 2.50
N ARG A 44 23.41 3.12 2.63
CA ARG A 44 23.28 4.33 1.83
C ARG A 44 23.31 5.53 2.75
N ASP A 45 24.30 6.39 2.54
CA ASP A 45 24.29 7.71 3.13
C ASP A 45 23.19 8.54 2.46
N ILE A 46 22.27 9.09 3.26
CA ILE A 46 21.20 9.94 2.75
C ILE A 46 21.76 11.35 2.57
N ASP A 47 22.11 11.70 1.33
CA ASP A 47 22.43 13.06 0.94
C ASP A 47 21.15 13.82 0.54
N HIS A 48 20.70 14.73 1.39
CA HIS A 48 19.49 15.53 1.17
C HIS A 48 19.66 16.57 0.04
N THR A 49 20.88 16.79 -0.45
CA THR A 49 21.18 17.68 -1.56
C THR A 49 21.21 16.95 -2.91
N ALA A 50 21.27 15.62 -2.89
CA ALA A 50 21.29 14.81 -4.10
C ALA A 50 19.95 14.89 -4.84
N THR A 51 20.02 15.11 -6.15
CA THR A 51 18.87 15.10 -7.06
C THR A 51 19.04 13.99 -8.09
N GLY A 52 17.98 13.27 -8.45
CA GLY A 52 18.05 12.25 -9.49
C GLY A 52 17.07 11.09 -9.29
N ASN A 53 17.37 9.98 -9.95
CA ASN A 53 16.54 8.78 -9.89
C ASN A 53 16.71 8.04 -8.54
N VAL A 54 15.63 7.97 -7.77
CA VAL A 54 15.56 7.29 -6.46
C VAL A 54 14.83 5.94 -6.51
N SER A 55 14.64 5.35 -7.71
CA SER A 55 13.89 4.10 -7.90
C SER A 55 14.43 2.89 -7.13
N SER A 56 15.70 2.91 -6.74
CA SER A 56 16.31 1.92 -5.86
C SER A 56 15.75 1.97 -4.43
N LEU A 57 15.18 3.09 -4.01
CA LEU A 57 14.59 3.29 -2.68
C LEU A 57 13.07 3.11 -2.68
N THR A 58 12.41 3.26 -3.83
CA THR A 58 10.94 3.16 -3.91
C THR A 58 10.44 1.76 -3.52
N GLY A 59 11.10 0.70 -4.01
CA GLY A 59 10.60 -0.67 -3.85
C GLY A 59 10.67 -1.26 -2.44
N VAL A 60 11.37 -0.60 -1.52
CA VAL A 60 11.55 -1.08 -0.14
C VAL A 60 10.24 -1.04 0.66
N PHE A 61 9.29 -0.19 0.27
CA PHE A 61 8.00 -0.02 0.94
C PHE A 61 6.92 -1.02 0.48
N GLY A 62 7.25 -1.91 -0.45
CA GLY A 62 6.35 -2.98 -0.87
C GLY A 62 5.34 -2.57 -1.94
N ASN A 63 4.06 -2.85 -1.70
CA ASN A 63 2.96 -2.37 -2.56
C ASN A 63 2.63 -0.93 -2.20
N ASN A 64 1.87 -0.26 -3.06
CA ASN A 64 1.21 0.99 -2.67
C ASN A 64 0.32 0.79 -1.45
N TRP A 65 0.25 1.80 -0.61
CA TRP A 65 -0.29 1.69 0.74
C TRP A 65 -0.92 3.00 1.20
N LEU A 66 -1.74 2.89 2.24
CA LEU A 66 -2.41 3.97 2.95
C LEU A 66 -1.77 4.10 4.32
N PHE A 67 -1.45 5.33 4.71
CA PHE A 67 -0.96 5.68 6.03
C PHE A 67 -1.74 6.88 6.57
N TYR A 68 -1.55 7.15 7.87
CA TYR A 68 -1.97 8.40 8.47
C TYR A 68 -0.86 8.97 9.36
N ILE A 69 -0.92 10.27 9.61
CA ILE A 69 -0.01 11.02 10.46
C ILE A 69 -0.85 11.73 11.51
N PRO A 70 -0.76 11.35 12.79
CA PRO A 70 -1.36 12.12 13.87
C PRO A 70 -0.77 13.53 13.93
N VAL A 71 -1.61 14.51 14.23
CA VAL A 71 -1.15 15.92 14.38
C VAL A 71 -1.00 16.36 15.84
N VAL A 72 -1.49 15.56 16.78
CA VAL A 72 -1.42 15.81 18.23
C VAL A 72 -1.08 14.52 18.99
N GLY A 73 -0.67 14.68 20.25
CA GLY A 73 -0.31 13.58 21.16
C GLY A 73 1.11 13.05 20.93
N ASP A 74 1.46 11.98 21.66
CA ASP A 74 2.84 11.45 21.71
C ASP A 74 3.33 10.89 20.36
N ASN A 75 2.40 10.59 19.45
CA ASN A 75 2.70 10.09 18.10
C ASN A 75 2.58 11.17 17.02
N ALA A 76 2.45 12.44 17.38
CA ALA A 76 2.34 13.53 16.42
C ALA A 76 3.54 13.55 15.45
N GLY A 77 3.25 13.67 14.15
CA GLY A 77 4.25 13.69 13.09
C GLY A 77 4.81 12.32 12.70
N LEU A 78 4.39 11.23 13.36
CA LEU A 78 4.81 9.88 12.98
C LEU A 78 3.94 9.34 11.84
N VAL A 79 4.57 8.73 10.84
CA VAL A 79 3.87 7.99 9.78
C VAL A 79 3.43 6.65 10.35
N VAL A 80 2.13 6.41 10.37
CA VAL A 80 1.55 5.15 10.86
C VAL A 80 0.94 4.38 9.68
N PRO A 81 1.49 3.20 9.34
CA PRO A 81 0.88 2.32 8.33
C PRO A 81 -0.54 1.91 8.71
N PHE A 82 -1.47 2.07 7.77
CA PHE A 82 -2.86 1.73 7.98
C PHE A 82 -3.30 0.52 7.15
N ALA A 83 -3.01 0.52 5.84
CA ALA A 83 -3.37 -0.57 4.95
C ALA A 83 -2.43 -0.68 3.76
N TYR A 84 -2.32 -1.87 3.17
CA TYR A 84 -1.63 -2.09 1.89
C TYR A 84 -2.63 -2.43 0.79
N GLY A 85 -2.36 -1.94 -0.42
CA GLY A 85 -3.09 -2.30 -1.62
C GLY A 85 -2.67 -3.66 -2.17
N PRO A 86 -3.48 -4.26 -3.06
CA PRO A 86 -3.10 -5.48 -3.76
C PRO A 86 -1.86 -5.26 -4.66
N PRO A 87 -1.20 -6.34 -5.11
CA PRO A 87 -0.03 -6.21 -5.98
C PRO A 87 -0.31 -5.38 -7.23
N ARG A 88 0.65 -4.52 -7.57
CA ARG A 88 0.66 -3.73 -8.82
C ARG A 88 -0.56 -2.82 -8.97
N CYS A 89 -1.09 -2.29 -7.88
CA CYS A 89 -2.13 -1.25 -7.88
C CYS A 89 -1.56 0.10 -7.47
N GLU A 90 -2.30 1.17 -7.69
CA GLU A 90 -2.20 2.41 -6.92
C GLU A 90 -3.35 2.46 -5.92
N MET A 91 -3.11 3.03 -4.73
CA MET A 91 -4.19 3.43 -3.83
C MET A 91 -4.40 4.93 -4.00
N THR A 92 -5.65 5.34 -4.20
CA THR A 92 -5.95 6.71 -4.65
C THR A 92 -7.31 7.17 -4.13
N GLY A 93 -7.55 8.47 -4.16
CA GLY A 93 -8.81 9.10 -3.75
C GLY A 93 -9.34 8.71 -2.37
N PRO A 94 -8.56 8.83 -1.28
CA PRO A 94 -9.09 8.69 0.07
C PRO A 94 -10.13 9.79 0.33
N TYR A 95 -11.27 9.44 0.92
CA TYR A 95 -12.31 10.41 1.30
C TYR A 95 -13.17 9.91 2.46
N PHE A 96 -13.36 10.72 3.50
CA PHE A 96 -14.24 10.34 4.60
C PHE A 96 -15.70 10.71 4.35
N ILE A 97 -16.57 9.70 4.36
CA ILE A 97 -18.00 9.89 4.58
C ILE A 97 -18.23 10.06 6.08
N ARG A 98 -18.88 11.18 6.41
CA ARG A 98 -19.24 11.55 7.78
C ARG A 98 -20.69 11.20 8.06
N ASN A 99 -20.96 10.72 9.27
CA ASN A 99 -22.32 10.46 9.72
C ASN A 99 -23.07 11.76 10.03
N SER A 100 -24.33 11.65 10.47
CA SER A 100 -25.19 12.80 10.79
C SER A 100 -24.67 13.69 11.93
N SER A 101 -23.75 13.18 12.76
CA SER A 101 -23.08 13.93 13.83
C SER A 101 -21.78 14.58 13.36
N GLY A 102 -21.45 14.48 12.07
CA GLY A 102 -20.23 15.05 11.49
C GLY A 102 -18.95 14.26 11.79
N VAL A 103 -19.07 13.04 12.34
CA VAL A 103 -17.92 12.17 12.66
C VAL A 103 -17.62 11.26 11.47
N ASP A 104 -16.34 11.05 11.18
CA ASP A 104 -15.91 10.14 10.12
C ASP A 104 -16.36 8.70 10.41
N GLU A 105 -17.12 8.12 9.48
CA GLU A 105 -17.77 6.81 9.63
C GLU A 105 -17.23 5.78 8.63
N THR A 106 -17.04 6.20 7.37
CA THR A 106 -16.54 5.33 6.31
C THR A 106 -15.45 6.05 5.55
N LEU A 107 -14.27 5.44 5.45
CA LEU A 107 -13.23 5.88 4.53
C LEU A 107 -13.48 5.23 3.17
N LEU A 108 -13.82 6.04 2.17
CA LEU A 108 -13.78 5.63 0.77
C LEU A 108 -12.34 5.62 0.27
N LEU A 109 -12.02 4.64 -0.56
CA LEU A 109 -10.68 4.48 -1.12
C LEU A 109 -10.76 3.77 -2.47
N ALA A 110 -10.10 4.31 -3.48
CA ALA A 110 -9.97 3.66 -4.76
C ALA A 110 -8.69 2.80 -4.82
N VAL A 111 -8.84 1.61 -5.37
CA VAL A 111 -7.73 0.74 -5.81
C VAL A 111 -7.68 0.83 -7.32
N GLN A 112 -6.68 1.53 -7.85
CA GLN A 112 -6.50 1.75 -9.28
C GLN A 112 -5.64 0.63 -9.89
N HIS A 113 -6.01 0.22 -11.11
CA HIS A 113 -5.29 -0.72 -11.99
C HIS A 113 -4.58 -1.91 -11.30
N PRO A 114 -5.25 -2.67 -10.41
CA PRO A 114 -4.61 -3.83 -9.78
C PRO A 114 -4.07 -4.80 -10.84
N GLY A 115 -2.87 -5.33 -10.64
CA GLY A 115 -2.25 -6.25 -11.59
C GLY A 115 -1.74 -5.61 -12.88
N GLU A 116 -1.54 -4.28 -12.93
CA GLU A 116 -1.06 -3.55 -14.11
C GLU A 116 0.13 -4.27 -14.78
N SER A 117 0.14 -4.45 -16.10
CA SER A 117 1.29 -5.05 -16.81
C SER A 117 1.74 -6.44 -16.28
N ALA A 118 0.82 -7.26 -15.79
CA ALA A 118 1.08 -8.65 -15.39
C ALA A 118 0.06 -9.63 -16.03
N PRO A 119 0.46 -10.88 -16.31
CA PRO A 119 -0.49 -11.91 -16.73
C PRO A 119 -1.53 -12.21 -15.67
N ILE A 120 -2.74 -12.55 -16.13
CA ILE A 120 -3.87 -12.87 -15.25
C ILE A 120 -3.84 -14.37 -14.96
N GLY A 121 -3.79 -14.73 -13.67
CA GLY A 121 -4.00 -16.11 -13.21
C GLY A 121 -2.91 -17.11 -13.62
N ASP A 122 -1.68 -16.64 -13.82
CA ASP A 122 -0.53 -17.50 -14.15
C ASP A 122 0.02 -18.30 -12.95
N GLY A 123 -0.44 -18.01 -11.74
CA GLY A 123 -0.03 -18.67 -10.50
C GLY A 123 1.40 -18.34 -10.05
N VAL A 124 2.10 -17.43 -10.72
CA VAL A 124 3.50 -17.13 -10.42
C VAL A 124 3.61 -16.30 -9.15
N GLN A 125 4.41 -16.77 -8.20
CA GLN A 125 4.80 -16.04 -7.00
C GLN A 125 6.17 -15.42 -7.18
N LEU A 126 6.34 -14.19 -6.70
CA LEU A 126 7.63 -13.51 -6.60
C LEU A 126 8.05 -13.50 -5.13
N GLY A 127 9.22 -14.05 -4.86
CA GLY A 127 9.80 -14.15 -3.53
C GLY A 127 11.12 -13.39 -3.44
N ARG A 128 11.42 -12.81 -2.27
CA ARG A 128 12.75 -12.31 -1.95
C ARG A 128 13.01 -12.27 -0.45
N ASP A 129 14.28 -12.30 -0.11
CA ASP A 129 14.81 -12.11 1.23
C ASP A 129 15.04 -10.60 1.45
N ILE A 130 14.65 -10.12 2.62
CA ILE A 130 14.87 -8.74 3.06
C ILE A 130 15.56 -8.79 4.40
N GLU A 131 16.75 -8.20 4.51
CA GLU A 131 17.39 -7.98 5.79
C GLU A 131 16.67 -6.84 6.52
N MET A 132 16.23 -7.09 7.74
CA MET A 132 15.43 -6.19 8.56
C MET A 132 16.15 -5.93 9.88
N LEU A 133 16.12 -4.68 10.33
CA LEU A 133 16.58 -4.29 11.65
C LEU A 133 15.46 -4.53 12.68
N ASN A 134 15.75 -5.35 13.69
CA ASN A 134 14.85 -5.62 14.81
C ASN A 134 14.89 -4.48 15.84
N LEU A 135 13.90 -4.44 16.74
CA LEU A 135 13.78 -3.40 17.77
C LEU A 135 14.92 -3.43 18.80
N ASP A 136 15.57 -4.59 18.97
CA ASP A 136 16.76 -4.76 19.82
C ASP A 136 18.08 -4.41 19.09
N GLY A 137 17.99 -3.95 17.83
CA GLY A 137 19.13 -3.61 16.99
C GLY A 137 19.79 -4.80 16.28
N THR A 138 19.28 -6.02 16.44
CA THR A 138 19.78 -7.20 15.71
C THR A 138 19.21 -7.25 14.29
N LEU A 139 19.94 -7.89 13.37
CA LEU A 139 19.46 -8.11 12.01
C LEU A 139 18.78 -9.48 11.91
N PHE A 140 17.68 -9.54 11.15
CA PHE A 140 17.04 -10.79 10.78
C PHE A 140 16.57 -10.75 9.32
N THR A 141 16.48 -11.92 8.69
CA THR A 141 15.98 -12.02 7.31
C THR A 141 14.49 -12.31 7.30
N GLN A 142 13.72 -11.42 6.68
CA GLN A 142 12.32 -11.63 6.36
C GLN A 142 12.18 -12.15 4.92
N GLN A 143 11.51 -13.29 4.78
CA GLN A 143 11.06 -13.81 3.48
C GLN A 143 9.75 -13.14 3.09
N ARG A 144 9.72 -12.46 1.94
CA ARG A 144 8.51 -11.87 1.39
C ARG A 144 8.13 -12.58 0.10
N SER A 145 6.90 -13.07 0.02
CA SER A 145 6.33 -13.70 -1.17
C SER A 145 5.00 -13.05 -1.52
N VAL A 146 4.84 -12.61 -2.77
CA VAL A 146 3.59 -12.04 -3.29
C VAL A 146 3.30 -12.55 -4.70
N PRO A 147 2.02 -12.63 -5.13
CA PRO A 147 1.70 -12.96 -6.51
C PRO A 147 2.29 -11.93 -7.49
N ARG A 148 2.73 -12.38 -8.67
CA ARG A 148 3.23 -11.48 -9.72
C ARG A 148 2.15 -10.53 -10.25
N GLY A 149 0.90 -10.99 -10.28
CA GLY A 149 -0.27 -10.21 -10.68
C GLY A 149 -1.24 -9.99 -9.52
N SER A 150 -2.47 -9.60 -9.85
CA SER A 150 -3.55 -9.44 -8.87
C SER A 150 -4.84 -10.04 -9.42
N ASN A 151 -5.72 -10.46 -8.51
CA ASN A 151 -7.10 -10.84 -8.79
C ASN A 151 -8.09 -9.96 -8.01
N TRP A 152 -7.65 -8.77 -7.60
CA TRP A 152 -8.48 -7.87 -6.81
C TRP A 152 -9.65 -7.27 -7.61
N PRO A 153 -10.85 -7.14 -7.03
CA PRO A 153 -11.29 -7.82 -5.82
C PRO A 153 -11.70 -9.26 -6.16
N SER A 154 -11.22 -10.21 -5.37
CA SER A 154 -11.43 -11.64 -5.63
C SER A 154 -12.75 -12.18 -5.08
N ASN A 155 -13.44 -11.38 -4.27
CA ASN A 155 -14.63 -11.77 -3.51
C ASN A 155 -15.97 -11.33 -4.13
N ILE A 156 -15.94 -10.70 -5.31
CA ILE A 156 -17.15 -10.28 -6.02
C ILE A 156 -17.31 -11.10 -7.28
N GLY A 157 -18.50 -11.68 -7.48
CA GLY A 157 -18.81 -12.48 -8.67
C GLY A 157 -18.48 -11.76 -9.99
N TYR A 158 -18.26 -12.55 -11.03
CA TYR A 158 -18.08 -12.03 -12.38
C TYR A 158 -19.42 -12.08 -13.11
N THR A 159 -19.93 -10.93 -13.52
CA THR A 159 -21.11 -10.82 -14.37
C THR A 159 -20.66 -10.95 -15.83
N GLY A 160 -20.50 -12.19 -16.29
CA GLY A 160 -20.20 -12.52 -17.68
C GLY A 160 -20.17 -14.03 -17.87
N ASN A 161 -20.23 -14.51 -19.12
CA ASN A 161 -20.10 -15.94 -19.40
C ASN A 161 -18.72 -16.41 -18.89
N PRO A 162 -18.64 -17.45 -18.05
CA PRO A 162 -17.38 -18.03 -17.61
C PRO A 162 -16.69 -18.69 -18.79
N GLY A 163 -16.00 -17.90 -19.61
CA GLY A 163 -14.96 -18.40 -20.48
C GLY A 163 -13.76 -18.77 -19.61
N GLY A 164 -13.13 -19.91 -19.86
CA GLY A 164 -11.92 -20.39 -19.16
C GLY A 164 -10.68 -19.50 -19.31
N SER A 165 -10.84 -18.23 -19.69
CA SER A 165 -9.79 -17.28 -20.09
C SER A 165 -8.85 -16.85 -18.96
N PHE A 166 -9.15 -17.21 -17.70
CA PHE A 166 -8.39 -16.77 -16.52
C PHE A 166 -8.10 -17.91 -15.55
N ASN A 167 -8.07 -19.17 -16.03
CA ASN A 167 -7.77 -20.34 -15.20
C ASN A 167 -8.69 -20.47 -13.96
N GLY A 168 -9.97 -20.14 -14.11
CA GLY A 168 -10.94 -20.16 -13.02
C GLY A 168 -10.86 -18.97 -12.05
N LEU A 169 -9.95 -18.02 -12.25
CA LEU A 169 -9.85 -16.79 -11.48
C LEU A 169 -10.62 -15.63 -12.15
N LEU A 170 -10.84 -14.55 -11.40
CA LEU A 170 -11.41 -13.33 -11.95
C LEU A 170 -10.30 -12.38 -12.41
N PRO A 171 -10.49 -11.65 -13.52
CA PRO A 171 -9.55 -10.61 -13.91
C PRO A 171 -9.55 -9.51 -12.84
N PRO A 172 -8.39 -8.89 -12.56
CA PRO A 172 -8.35 -7.77 -11.64
C PRO A 172 -9.17 -6.59 -12.19
N ARG A 173 -9.81 -5.84 -11.29
CA ARG A 173 -10.68 -4.72 -11.60
C ARG A 173 -10.35 -3.54 -10.68
N PRO A 174 -10.22 -2.32 -11.21
CA PRO A 174 -10.26 -1.12 -10.38
C PRO A 174 -11.55 -1.12 -9.55
N SER A 175 -11.49 -0.66 -8.31
CA SER A 175 -12.64 -0.68 -7.41
C SER A 175 -12.55 0.44 -6.39
N VAL A 176 -13.71 0.98 -6.03
CA VAL A 176 -13.86 1.83 -4.84
C VAL A 176 -14.35 0.95 -3.71
N ILE A 177 -13.68 1.01 -2.56
CA ILE A 177 -14.05 0.29 -1.35
C ILE A 177 -14.43 1.27 -0.24
N GLY A 178 -15.29 0.81 0.66
CA GLY A 178 -15.54 1.47 1.95
C GLY A 178 -14.83 0.71 3.06
N VAL A 179 -14.00 1.41 3.82
CA VAL A 179 -13.39 0.90 5.05
C VAL A 179 -14.18 1.43 6.23
N THR A 180 -14.54 0.56 7.15
CA THR A 180 -15.27 0.90 8.38
C THR A 180 -14.71 0.12 9.56
N ARG A 181 -14.86 0.67 10.78
CA ARG A 181 -14.56 -0.11 11.99
C ARG A 181 -15.72 -1.06 12.28
N ARG A 182 -15.41 -2.34 12.51
CA ARG A 182 -16.43 -3.37 12.79
C ARG A 182 -17.30 -3.07 14.01
N ASN A 183 -16.75 -2.37 15.00
CA ASN A 183 -17.48 -1.98 16.21
C ASN A 183 -18.20 -0.63 16.08
N GLY A 184 -18.16 0.02 14.92
CA GLY A 184 -18.74 1.35 14.71
C GLY A 184 -18.03 2.49 15.45
N GLY A 185 -16.84 2.23 16.02
CA GLY A 185 -16.03 3.29 16.62
C GLY A 185 -15.49 4.26 15.58
N ALA A 186 -15.09 5.46 16.04
CA ALA A 186 -14.39 6.46 15.22
C ALA A 186 -13.16 5.86 14.53
N PHE A 187 -12.59 6.51 13.52
CA PHE A 187 -11.24 6.19 13.06
C PHE A 187 -10.18 6.58 14.12
N VAL A 188 -8.90 6.38 13.80
CA VAL A 188 -7.72 6.45 14.72
C VAL A 188 -7.76 7.55 15.77
#